data_AF-I9NUJ7-F1
#
_entry.id   AF-I9NUJ7-F1
#
_cell.length_a   1.000
_cell.length_b   1.000
_cell.length_c   1.000
_cell.angle_alpha   90.00
_cell.angle_beta   90.00
_cell.angle_gamma   90.00
#
_symmetry.space_group_name_H-M   'P 1'
#
loop_
_entity.id
_entity.type
_entity.pdbx_description
1 polymer ?
#
loop_
_entity_poly.entity_id
_entity_poly.type
_entity_poly.pdbx_seq_one_letter_code
_entity_poly.pdbx_strand_id
1 'polypeptide(L)'
;MEKEQVAFTIILHAGDARSHALEALKYAREKNFIAAEESIGQAKKQLIAAHQIQTELLQSEARGEKQEINLLLIHAQDHLMTAILAKDLIEEMILMFKE
;
A
#
# COMPACT_ATOMS: atom_id res chain seq x y z
N MET A 1 19.52 -0.20 7.78
CA MET A 1 18.54 -1.20 8.24
C MET A 1 18.97 -2.54 7.69
N GLU A 2 18.79 -3.62 8.46
CA GLU A 2 18.89 -4.98 7.90
C GLU A 2 17.87 -5.13 6.75
N LYS A 3 18.18 -5.88 5.70
CA LYS A 3 17.30 -6.01 4.52
C LYS A 3 15.96 -6.64 4.89
N GLU A 4 15.95 -7.49 5.90
CA GLU A 4 14.76 -8.07 6.52
C GLU A 4 13.88 -6.98 7.13
N GLN A 5 14.48 -6.00 7.83
CA GLN A 5 13.73 -4.88 8.39
C GLN A 5 13.07 -4.06 7.30
N VAL A 6 13.76 -3.81 6.18
CA VAL A 6 13.19 -3.11 5.02
C VAL A 6 11.96 -3.84 4.49
N ALA A 7 12.07 -5.16 4.28
CA ALA A 7 10.95 -5.97 3.82
C ALA A 7 9.78 -5.98 4.82
N PHE A 8 10.04 -6.13 6.12
CA PHE A 8 9.01 -6.07 7.15
C PHE A 8 8.32 -4.70 7.22
N THR A 9 9.06 -3.60 7.07
CA THR A 9 8.48 -2.26 7.04
C THR A 9 7.57 -2.06 5.83
N ILE A 10 7.95 -2.55 4.65
CA ILE A 10 7.07 -2.53 3.47
C ILE A 10 5.81 -3.36 3.74
N ILE A 11 5.94 -4.58 4.26
CA ILE A 11 4.80 -5.48 4.54
C ILE A 11 3.84 -4.82 5.54
N LEU A 12 4.35 -4.22 6.62
CA LEU A 12 3.54 -3.54 7.63
C LEU A 12 2.71 -2.42 7.00
N HIS A 13 3.35 -1.48 6.33
CA HIS A 13 2.67 -0.34 5.73
C HIS A 13 1.71 -0.77 4.60
N ALA A 14 2.09 -1.74 3.76
CA ALA A 14 1.22 -2.27 2.72
C ALA A 14 0.00 -3.01 3.29
N GLY A 15 0.19 -3.77 4.37
CA GLY A 15 -0.88 -4.47 5.08
C GLY A 15 -1.89 -3.50 5.70
N ASP A 16 -1.41 -2.46 6.38
CA ASP A 16 -2.25 -1.40 6.95
C ASP A 16 -2.98 -0.63 5.86
N ALA A 17 -2.29 -0.27 4.77
CA ALA A 17 -2.89 0.39 3.61
C ALA A 17 -4.06 -0.42 3.03
N ARG A 18 -3.84 -1.72 2.79
CA ARG A 18 -4.87 -2.61 2.27
C ARG A 18 -6.05 -2.73 3.22
N SER A 19 -5.78 -2.78 4.53
CA SER A 19 -6.82 -2.89 5.56
C SER A 19 -7.71 -1.64 5.59
N HIS A 20 -7.10 -0.46 5.58
CA HIS A 20 -7.83 0.81 5.48
C HIS A 20 -8.62 0.94 4.17
N ALA A 21 -8.06 0.51 3.03
CA ALA A 21 -8.79 0.52 1.77
C ALA A 21 -10.05 -0.37 1.85
N LEU A 22 -9.94 -1.58 2.38
CA LEU A 22 -11.09 -2.48 2.55
C LEU A 22 -12.12 -1.95 3.57
N GLU A 23 -11.65 -1.27 4.61
CA GLU A 23 -12.53 -0.60 5.57
C GLU A 23 -13.29 0.57 4.92
N ALA A 24 -12.63 1.36 4.07
CA ALA A 24 -13.30 2.41 3.30
C ALA A 24 -14.40 1.85 2.40
N LEU A 25 -14.14 0.72 1.72
CA LEU A 25 -15.16 0.03 0.93
C LEU A 25 -16.36 -0.39 1.79
N LYS A 26 -16.11 -0.89 3.01
CA LYS A 26 -17.18 -1.24 3.95
C LYS A 26 -18.01 0.00 4.31
N TYR A 27 -17.38 1.12 4.66
CA TYR A 27 -18.10 2.35 4.98
C TYR A 27 -18.92 2.88 3.80
N ALA A 28 -18.39 2.81 2.57
CA ALA A 28 -19.13 3.21 1.38
C ALA A 28 -20.36 2.33 1.12
N ARG A 29 -20.27 1.01 1.35
CA ARG A 29 -21.43 0.11 1.29
C ARG A 29 -22.53 0.46 2.29
N GLU A 30 -22.16 1.05 3.42
CA GLU A 30 -23.07 1.55 4.45
C GLU A 30 -23.52 3.01 4.20
N LYS A 31 -23.17 3.59 3.04
CA LYS A 31 -23.38 5.01 2.67
C LYS A 31 -22.72 6.01 3.61
N ASN A 32 -21.76 5.58 4.42
CA ASN A 32 -20.95 6.46 5.27
C ASN A 32 -19.73 6.96 4.50
N PHE A 33 -19.95 7.88 3.56
CA PHE A 33 -18.90 8.36 2.66
C PHE A 33 -17.81 9.19 3.35
N ILE A 34 -18.15 9.85 4.46
CA ILE A 34 -17.17 10.62 5.25
C ILE A 34 -16.12 9.67 5.83
N ALA A 35 -16.56 8.59 6.49
CA ALA A 35 -15.64 7.59 7.04
C ALA A 35 -14.89 6.83 5.93
N ALA A 36 -15.52 6.61 4.77
CA ALA A 36 -14.85 6.02 3.62
C ALA A 36 -13.69 6.89 3.12
N GLU A 37 -13.89 8.20 2.97
CA GLU A 37 -12.84 9.14 2.55
C GLU A 37 -11.72 9.24 3.58
N GLU A 38 -12.05 9.26 4.88
CA GLU A 38 -11.07 9.27 5.95
C GLU A 38 -10.18 8.02 5.91
N SER A 39 -10.79 6.84 5.77
CA SER A 39 -10.04 5.57 5.72
C SER A 39 -9.20 5.44 4.43
N ILE A 40 -9.68 5.91 3.27
CA ILE A 40 -8.84 6.05 2.06
C ILE A 40 -7.65 6.99 2.32
N GLY A 41 -7.86 8.09 3.05
CA GLY A 41 -6.78 9.00 3.45
C GLY A 41 -5.68 8.29 4.24
N GLN A 42 -6.05 7.44 5.20
CA GLN A 42 -5.10 6.62 5.96
C GLN A 42 -4.41 5.60 5.06
N ALA A 43 -5.13 4.93 4.16
CA ALA A 43 -4.55 3.98 3.21
C ALA A 43 -3.47 4.65 2.34
N LYS A 44 -3.74 5.84 1.80
CA LYS A 44 -2.78 6.62 1.01
C LYS A 44 -1.52 6.97 1.82
N LYS A 45 -1.69 7.39 3.08
CA LYS A 45 -0.55 7.72 3.95
C LYS A 45 0.39 6.53 4.14
N GLN A 46 -0.17 5.35 4.39
CA GLN A 46 0.61 4.11 4.56
C GLN A 46 1.28 3.69 3.23
N LEU A 47 0.56 3.77 2.11
CA LEU A 47 1.15 3.49 0.78
C LEU A 47 2.33 4.41 0.46
N ILE A 48 2.23 5.70 0.77
CA ILE A 48 3.33 6.66 0.54
C ILE A 48 4.58 6.22 1.31
N ALA A 49 4.43 5.81 2.58
CA ALA A 49 5.56 5.35 3.38
C ALA A 49 6.21 4.09 2.78
N ALA A 50 5.43 3.09 2.38
CA ALA A 50 5.95 1.88 1.74
C ALA A 50 6.59 2.17 0.36
N HIS A 51 5.96 3.02 -0.44
CA HIS A 51 6.40 3.35 -1.80
C HIS A 51 7.69 4.18 -1.79
N GLN A 52 7.92 5.02 -0.78
CA GLN A 52 9.20 5.71 -0.61
C GLN A 52 10.35 4.71 -0.48
N ILE A 53 10.18 3.68 0.35
CA ILE A 53 11.17 2.62 0.54
C ILE A 53 11.39 1.84 -0.77
N GLN A 54 10.31 1.48 -1.48
CA GLN A 54 10.42 0.84 -2.79
C GLN A 54 11.19 1.71 -3.79
N THR A 55 10.94 3.02 -3.80
CA THR A 55 11.61 3.99 -4.67
C THR A 55 13.11 4.04 -4.37
N GLU A 56 13.49 4.07 -3.08
CA GLU A 56 14.90 4.05 -2.66
C GLU A 56 15.62 2.77 -3.10
N LEU A 57 14.97 1.62 -2.99
CA LEU A 57 15.51 0.33 -3.46
C LEU A 57 15.77 0.33 -4.97
N LEU A 58 14.80 0.80 -5.76
CA LEU A 58 14.94 0.90 -7.22
C LEU A 58 16.04 1.90 -7.62
N GLN A 59 16.13 3.03 -6.93
CA GLN A 59 17.16 4.03 -7.18
C GLN A 59 18.57 3.51 -6.82
N SER A 60 18.70 2.77 -5.72
CA SER A 60 19.95 2.12 -5.32
C SER A 60 20.40 1.10 -6.38
N GLU A 61 19.49 0.23 -6.84
CA GLU A 61 19.78 -0.72 -7.91
C GLU A 61 20.21 -0.01 -9.21
N ALA A 62 19.53 1.07 -9.59
CA ALA A 62 19.88 1.86 -10.77
C ALA A 62 21.25 2.54 -10.69
N ARG A 63 21.76 2.82 -9.48
CA ARG A 63 23.13 3.32 -9.26
C ARG A 63 24.20 2.22 -9.33
N GLY A 64 23.80 0.97 -9.56
CA GLY A 64 24.70 -0.19 -9.62
C GLY A 64 24.97 -0.84 -8.25
N GLU A 65 24.26 -0.41 -7.19
CA GLU A 65 24.31 -1.08 -5.89
C GLU A 65 23.47 -2.36 -6.00
N LYS A 66 24.13 -3.52 -6.09
CA LYS A 66 23.43 -4.81 -6.19
C LYS A 66 22.51 -5.02 -5.00
N GLN A 67 21.21 -5.12 -5.28
CA GLN A 67 20.23 -5.56 -4.31
C GLN A 67 20.25 -7.09 -4.20
N GLU A 68 20.19 -7.59 -2.97
CA GLU A 68 20.11 -9.03 -2.74
C GLU A 68 18.64 -9.40 -2.66
N ILE A 69 18.16 -10.00 -3.74
CA ILE A 69 16.77 -10.41 -3.86
C ILE A 69 16.60 -11.71 -3.08
N ASN A 70 15.70 -11.69 -2.10
CA ASN A 70 15.27 -12.87 -1.36
C ASN A 70 13.74 -13.00 -1.38
N LEU A 71 13.24 -14.15 -0.95
CA LEU A 71 11.79 -14.44 -0.98
C LEU A 71 10.98 -13.43 -0.16
N LEU A 72 11.53 -12.95 0.97
CA LEU A 72 10.84 -12.01 1.85
C LEU A 72 10.70 -10.63 1.18
N LEU A 73 11.71 -10.16 0.46
CA LEU A 73 11.66 -8.91 -0.29
C LEU A 73 10.67 -8.99 -1.45
N ILE A 74 10.66 -10.11 -2.19
CA ILE A 74 9.66 -10.36 -3.24
C ILE A 74 8.26 -10.30 -2.64
N HIS A 75 8.03 -11.00 -1.53
CA HIS A 75 6.74 -11.00 -0.84
C HIS A 75 6.32 -9.60 -0.36
N ALA A 76 7.28 -8.79 0.11
CA ALA A 76 7.01 -7.41 0.48
C ALA A 76 6.57 -6.55 -0.72
N GLN A 77 7.20 -6.73 -1.88
CA GLN A 77 6.79 -6.05 -3.12
C GLN A 77 5.40 -6.51 -3.58
N ASP A 78 5.08 -7.81 -3.47
CA ASP A 78 3.75 -8.34 -3.77
C ASP A 78 2.67 -7.69 -2.88
N HIS A 79 2.94 -7.56 -1.58
CA HIS A 79 2.05 -6.86 -0.66
C HIS A 79 1.82 -5.41 -1.06
N LEU A 80 2.89 -4.68 -1.38
CA LEU A 80 2.80 -3.28 -1.78
C LEU A 80 1.99 -3.11 -3.07
N MET A 81 2.32 -3.85 -4.11
CA MET A 81 1.65 -3.70 -5.41
C MET A 81 0.18 -4.09 -5.35
N THR A 82 -0.16 -5.15 -4.60
CA THR A 82 -1.57 -5.54 -4.40
C THR A 82 -2.34 -4.54 -3.55
N ALA A 83 -1.70 -3.90 -2.56
CA ALA A 83 -2.32 -2.84 -1.77
C ALA A 83 -2.59 -1.57 -2.60
N ILE A 84 -1.65 -1.18 -3.49
CA ILE A 84 -1.83 -0.07 -4.43
C ILE A 84 -3.04 -0.32 -5.32
N LEU A 85 -3.06 -1.47 -6.01
CA LEU A 85 -4.16 -1.81 -6.91
C LEU A 85 -5.50 -1.92 -6.16
N ALA A 86 -5.51 -2.51 -4.97
CA ALA A 86 -6.72 -2.58 -4.16
C ALA A 86 -7.25 -1.18 -3.81
N LYS A 87 -6.37 -0.26 -3.41
CA LYS A 87 -6.74 1.12 -3.12
C LYS A 87 -7.35 1.78 -4.36
N ASP A 88 -6.68 1.71 -5.51
CA ASP A 88 -7.15 2.35 -6.75
C ASP A 88 -8.53 1.83 -7.18
N LEU A 89 -8.73 0.51 -7.18
CA LEU A 89 -10.01 -0.09 -7.53
C LEU A 89 -11.11 0.26 -6.51
N ILE A 90 -10.79 0.33 -5.23
CA ILE A 90 -11.76 0.67 -4.19
C ILE A 90 -12.17 2.14 -4.29
N GLU A 91 -11.27 3.07 -4.63
CA GLU A 91 -11.66 4.47 -4.87
C GLU A 91 -12.73 4.57 -5.96
N GLU A 92 -12.55 3.85 -7.07
CA GLU A 92 -13.56 3.78 -8.14
C GLU A 92 -14.87 3.13 -7.65
N MET A 93 -14.80 2.07 -6.83
CA MET A 93 -15.99 1.47 -6.23
C MET A 93 -16.75 2.43 -5.32
N ILE A 94 -16.05 3.25 -4.54
CA ILE A 94 -16.68 4.27 -3.68
C ILE A 94 -17.42 5.29 -4.54
N LEU A 95 -16.84 5.70 -5.67
CA LEU A 95 -17.50 6.61 -6.62
C LEU A 95 -18.79 5.98 -7.17
N MET A 96 -18.75 4.70 -7.58
CA MET A 96 -19.95 3.99 -8.04
C MET A 96 -21.08 3.91 -7.00
N PHE A 97 -20.77 3.95 -5.69
CA PHE A 97 -21.80 3.99 -4.63
C PHE A 97 -22.40 5.38 -4.40
N LYS A 98 -21.76 6.45 -4.90
CA LYS A 98 -22.21 7.84 -4.76
C LYS A 98 -23.08 8.31 -5.93
N GLU A 99 -23.10 7.56 -7.03
CA GLU A 99 -24.02 7.73 -8.15
C GLU A 99 -25.44 7.25 -7.80
#